data_AF-A0A1X0QT16-F1
#
_entry.id   AF-A0A1X0QT16-F1
#
_cell.length_a   1.000
_cell.length_b   1.000
_cell.length_c   1.000
_cell.angle_alpha   90.00
_cell.angle_beta   90.00
_cell.angle_gamma   90.00
#
_symmetry.space_group_name_H-M   'P 1'
#
loop_
_entity.id
_entity.type
_entity.pdbx_description
1 polymer ?
#
loop_
_entity_poly.entity_id
_entity_poly.type
_entity_poly.pdbx_seq_one_letter_code
_entity_poly.pdbx_strand_id
1 'polypeptide(L)'
;MGNRFSASRMTKRVRRVNTTDQGDISSGTMNTHQEGALVTDTITATNLTALGLSREFHNEESSTYWLPKDDEEQMRLTGQHFAIKDLYGGNVLSGVINTLDFEKGITILDMGCGSGAWIMDMMRDYPNCTYHGCDISDTRYKKVNIEKFIFTCGNVVKGLPYEDNTFDFVHMRLLVLALREEEWPTAISELIRVTKPGGMIQLLEMDLRQQQEDDPSGALYKVGLAVRNICTSKGQNPSIGTEFEKMLSKYSNIKIIQSDDRSCDMSTGTNTAKLFIWDSLQVLKSMRPVLALKLGLKTDEEYDSFSKEFEHHIKTKESRCFYNSIAVQKL
;
A
#
# COMPACT_ATOMS: atom_id res chain seq x y z
N MET A 1 21.86 -51.50 4.05
CA MET A 1 20.46 -51.97 4.15
C MET A 1 19.60 -50.77 3.77
N GLY A 2 18.88 -50.68 2.64
CA GLY A 2 18.22 -51.72 1.85
C GLY A 2 16.70 -51.58 2.02
N ASN A 3 16.00 -51.32 0.89
CA ASN A 3 14.54 -51.27 0.62
C ASN A 3 14.02 -49.84 0.37
N ARG A 4 13.68 -49.37 -0.85
CA ARG A 4 12.93 -49.87 -2.04
C ARG A 4 11.40 -50.01 -1.89
N PHE A 5 10.73 -49.45 -2.92
CA PHE A 5 9.35 -49.65 -3.43
C PHE A 5 8.22 -48.90 -2.69
N SER A 6 7.16 -48.37 -3.34
CA SER A 6 6.62 -48.61 -4.69
C SER A 6 5.77 -47.43 -5.19
N ALA A 7 5.58 -47.37 -6.52
CA ALA A 7 4.65 -46.49 -7.22
C ALA A 7 3.29 -47.19 -7.52
N SER A 8 2.38 -46.41 -8.13
CA SER A 8 1.05 -46.74 -8.71
C SER A 8 -0.13 -46.39 -7.79
N ARG A 9 -1.23 -45.80 -8.28
CA ARG A 9 -2.00 -46.09 -9.49
C ARG A 9 -2.79 -44.88 -9.99
N MET A 10 -2.84 -44.73 -11.32
CA MET A 10 -3.91 -44.04 -12.05
C MET A 10 -5.25 -44.76 -11.87
N THR A 11 -6.34 -43.99 -11.82
CA THR A 11 -7.69 -44.46 -12.16
C THR A 11 -8.42 -43.43 -13.02
N LYS A 12 -8.63 -43.79 -14.29
CA LYS A 12 -9.61 -43.17 -15.21
C LYS A 12 -11.02 -43.70 -14.90
N ARG A 13 -12.03 -42.83 -14.98
CA ARG A 13 -13.45 -43.19 -15.27
C ARG A 13 -14.10 -41.99 -15.97
N VAL A 14 -14.18 -42.00 -17.30
CA VAL A 14 -15.30 -42.44 -18.16
C VAL A 14 -16.54 -41.52 -18.09
N ARG A 15 -16.81 -40.91 -19.26
CA ARG A 15 -17.96 -40.08 -19.64
C ARG A 15 -19.28 -40.86 -19.59
N ARG A 16 -20.38 -40.14 -19.33
CA ARG A 16 -21.70 -40.46 -19.91
C ARG A 16 -22.31 -39.22 -20.55
N VAL A 17 -22.59 -39.37 -21.84
CA VAL A 17 -23.41 -38.52 -22.69
C VAL A 17 -24.86 -38.98 -22.50
N ASN A 18 -25.81 -38.04 -22.48
CA ASN A 18 -27.19 -38.31 -22.86
C ASN A 18 -27.64 -37.20 -23.81
N THR A 19 -28.04 -37.61 -25.00
CA THR A 19 -28.65 -36.87 -26.11
C THR A 19 -30.06 -37.42 -26.32
N THR A 20 -31.05 -36.54 -26.48
CA THR A 20 -32.34 -36.70 -27.18
C THR A 20 -33.12 -35.40 -26.90
N ASP A 21 -33.84 -34.74 -27.82
CA ASP A 21 -34.09 -34.96 -29.24
C ASP A 21 -34.64 -33.66 -29.84
N GLN A 22 -34.66 -33.65 -31.17
CA GLN A 22 -35.05 -32.58 -32.09
C GLN A 22 -36.51 -32.08 -32.00
N GLY A 23 -36.70 -30.84 -32.45
CA GLY A 23 -38.00 -30.29 -32.86
C GLY A 23 -37.80 -29.02 -33.69
N ASP A 24 -37.58 -29.21 -34.99
CA ASP A 24 -37.53 -28.18 -36.05
C ASP A 24 -38.95 -27.77 -36.46
N ILE A 25 -39.28 -26.48 -36.48
CA ILE A 25 -40.25 -25.89 -37.44
C ILE A 25 -39.82 -24.45 -37.76
N SER A 26 -39.55 -24.22 -39.04
CA SER A 26 -39.28 -22.93 -39.68
C SER A 26 -40.55 -22.11 -39.95
N SER A 27 -40.49 -20.78 -39.83
CA SER A 27 -41.04 -19.85 -40.83
C SER A 27 -40.72 -18.37 -40.54
N GLY A 28 -40.01 -17.73 -41.48
CA GLY A 28 -40.43 -16.48 -42.12
C GLY A 28 -40.47 -15.15 -41.35
N THR A 29 -39.41 -14.33 -41.57
CA THR A 29 -39.44 -12.88 -41.88
C THR A 29 -40.12 -11.87 -40.93
N MET A 30 -39.34 -10.95 -40.35
CA MET A 30 -39.14 -9.57 -40.84
C MET A 30 -38.36 -8.71 -39.82
N ASN A 31 -37.53 -7.82 -40.37
CA ASN A 31 -36.70 -6.82 -39.70
C ASN A 31 -37.47 -5.91 -38.72
N THR A 32 -36.88 -5.69 -37.54
CA THR A 32 -36.74 -4.36 -36.95
C THR A 32 -35.46 -4.32 -36.12
N HIS A 33 -34.42 -3.68 -36.66
CA HIS A 33 -33.24 -3.30 -35.89
C HIS A 33 -33.64 -2.22 -34.88
N GLN A 34 -33.55 -2.52 -33.59
CA GLN A 34 -33.41 -1.52 -32.53
C GLN A 34 -32.03 -1.73 -31.91
N GLU A 35 -31.10 -0.84 -32.24
CA GLU A 35 -29.83 -0.67 -31.55
C GLU A 35 -30.11 -0.27 -30.10
N GLY A 36 -29.98 -1.23 -29.18
CA GLY A 36 -29.84 -0.95 -27.76
C GLY A 36 -28.43 -0.44 -27.51
N ALA A 37 -28.25 0.88 -27.51
CA ALA A 37 -27.02 1.51 -27.06
C ALA A 37 -26.74 1.10 -25.61
N LEU A 38 -25.64 0.37 -25.39
CA LEU A 38 -25.03 0.19 -24.08
C LEU A 38 -24.57 1.56 -23.59
N VAL A 39 -25.35 2.20 -22.73
CA VAL A 39 -24.95 3.38 -21.99
C VAL A 39 -23.93 2.92 -20.94
N THR A 40 -22.65 2.98 -21.28
CA THR A 40 -21.58 3.01 -20.28
C THR A 40 -21.62 4.37 -19.62
N ASP A 41 -22.30 4.47 -18.48
CA ASP A 41 -22.33 5.68 -17.66
C ASP A 41 -20.91 6.01 -17.19
N THR A 42 -20.26 6.88 -17.96
CA THR A 42 -18.97 7.47 -17.62
C THR A 42 -19.29 8.63 -16.69
N ILE A 43 -19.10 8.44 -15.38
CA ILE A 43 -19.28 9.51 -14.40
C ILE A 43 -18.19 10.57 -14.64
N THR A 44 -18.56 11.71 -15.22
CA THR A 44 -17.67 12.86 -15.35
C THR A 44 -17.57 13.65 -14.04
N ALA A 45 -16.38 14.19 -13.77
CA ALA A 45 -15.99 14.90 -12.53
C ALA A 45 -16.88 16.10 -12.13
N THR A 46 -17.79 16.53 -12.99
CA THR A 46 -18.64 17.71 -12.83
C THR A 46 -19.78 17.57 -11.80
N ASN A 47 -20.11 16.35 -11.34
CA ASN A 47 -21.17 16.14 -10.34
C ASN A 47 -20.68 16.03 -8.87
N LEU A 48 -19.37 16.19 -8.61
CA LEU A 48 -18.77 16.05 -7.26
C LEU A 48 -18.60 17.39 -6.51
N THR A 49 -18.93 18.52 -7.12
CA THR A 49 -18.51 19.87 -6.67
C THR A 49 -19.51 20.62 -5.77
N ALA A 50 -20.65 20.03 -5.39
CA ALA A 50 -21.73 20.80 -4.74
C ALA A 50 -21.67 20.93 -3.20
N LEU A 51 -20.64 20.44 -2.50
CA LEU A 51 -20.60 20.45 -1.02
C LEU A 51 -19.27 20.88 -0.37
N GLY A 52 -18.32 21.48 -1.12
CA GLY A 52 -17.02 21.86 -0.54
C GLY A 52 -16.18 20.66 -0.05
N LEU A 53 -16.52 19.45 -0.51
CA LEU A 53 -15.89 18.15 -0.22
C LEU A 53 -15.26 17.56 -1.49
N SER A 54 -14.73 18.38 -2.39
CA SER A 54 -14.00 17.86 -3.56
C SER A 54 -12.63 17.36 -3.09
N ARG A 55 -12.56 16.08 -2.71
CA ARG A 55 -11.28 15.41 -2.51
C ARG A 55 -10.49 15.44 -3.81
N GLU A 56 -9.22 15.81 -3.74
CA GLU A 56 -8.36 15.83 -4.92
C GLU A 56 -7.65 14.49 -5.06
N PHE A 57 -7.74 13.84 -6.22
CA PHE A 57 -7.05 12.57 -6.48
C PHE A 57 -5.88 12.77 -7.45
N HIS A 58 -5.00 11.77 -7.53
CA HIS A 58 -3.94 11.76 -8.53
C HIS A 58 -4.55 11.49 -9.91
N ASN A 59 -4.16 12.31 -10.90
CA ASN A 59 -4.52 12.13 -12.31
C ASN A 59 -3.32 11.66 -13.14
N GLU A 60 -2.30 11.13 -12.48
CA GLU A 60 -1.10 10.61 -13.13
C GLU A 60 -1.41 9.21 -13.67
N GLU A 61 -1.42 9.06 -15.00
CA GLU A 61 -1.78 7.79 -15.68
C GLU A 61 -0.91 6.61 -15.21
N SER A 62 0.34 6.90 -14.83
CA SER A 62 1.29 5.91 -14.34
C SER A 62 1.10 5.53 -12.86
N SER A 63 0.21 6.22 -12.13
CA SER A 63 -0.06 5.93 -10.72
C SER A 63 -1.24 5.00 -10.56
N THR A 64 -1.08 3.96 -9.73
CA THR A 64 -2.22 3.16 -9.27
C THR A 64 -2.78 3.64 -7.93
N TYR A 65 -2.19 4.69 -7.35
CA TYR A 65 -2.61 5.24 -6.06
C TYR A 65 -4.01 5.83 -6.12
N TRP A 66 -4.86 5.38 -5.20
CA TRP A 66 -6.30 5.59 -5.25
C TRP A 66 -6.87 6.26 -4.00
N LEU A 67 -5.99 6.79 -3.14
CA LEU A 67 -6.40 7.73 -2.09
C LEU A 67 -6.24 9.17 -2.60
N PRO A 68 -6.86 10.15 -1.93
CA PRO A 68 -6.71 11.56 -2.25
C PRO A 68 -5.27 12.04 -2.08
N LYS A 69 -5.00 13.28 -2.46
CA LYS A 69 -3.71 13.97 -2.31
C LYS A 69 -3.82 15.36 -1.67
N ASP A 70 -5.04 15.80 -1.38
CA ASP A 70 -5.36 17.08 -0.74
C ASP A 70 -4.74 17.24 0.65
N ASP A 71 -4.82 18.46 1.20
CA ASP A 71 -4.28 18.81 2.51
C ASP A 71 -4.82 17.90 3.64
N GLU A 72 -6.07 17.44 3.53
CA GLU A 72 -6.66 16.50 4.48
C GLU A 72 -5.92 15.15 4.45
N GLU A 73 -5.62 14.63 3.26
CA GLU A 73 -4.80 13.43 3.14
C GLU A 73 -3.36 13.66 3.64
N GLN A 74 -2.74 14.80 3.35
CA GLN A 74 -1.39 15.08 3.84
C GLN A 74 -1.34 15.12 5.38
N MET A 75 -2.40 15.62 6.02
CA MET A 75 -2.56 15.56 7.47
C MET A 75 -2.72 14.13 7.97
N ARG A 76 -3.52 13.30 7.28
CA ARG A 76 -3.63 11.87 7.57
C ARG A 76 -2.27 11.18 7.51
N LEU A 77 -1.53 11.32 6.40
CA LEU A 77 -0.20 10.72 6.21
C LEU A 77 0.78 11.15 7.32
N THR A 78 0.66 12.39 7.81
CA THR A 78 1.44 12.88 8.94
C THR A 78 1.08 12.15 10.25
N GLY A 79 -0.21 11.92 10.54
CA GLY A 79 -0.61 11.14 11.70
C GLY A 79 -0.21 9.66 11.59
N GLN A 80 -0.32 9.08 10.39
CA GLN A 80 0.13 7.72 10.10
C GLN A 80 1.65 7.55 10.33
N HIS A 81 2.45 8.56 9.97
CA HIS A 81 3.89 8.57 10.27
C HIS A 81 4.15 8.39 11.77
N PHE A 82 3.47 9.16 12.63
CA PHE A 82 3.67 9.08 14.08
C PHE A 82 3.15 7.77 14.69
N ALA A 83 2.05 7.21 14.15
CA ALA A 83 1.58 5.88 14.56
C ALA A 83 2.64 4.80 14.29
N ILE A 84 3.27 4.82 13.10
CA ILE A 84 4.34 3.88 12.73
C ILE A 84 5.61 4.13 13.55
N LYS A 85 6.01 5.38 13.76
CA LYS A 85 7.17 5.71 14.61
C LYS A 85 7.00 5.16 16.03
N ASP A 86 5.81 5.33 16.61
CA ASP A 86 5.48 4.82 17.95
C ASP A 86 5.52 3.28 17.98
N LEU A 87 4.99 2.60 16.94
CA LEU A 87 5.04 1.14 16.79
C LEU A 87 6.48 0.60 16.72
N TYR A 88 7.36 1.26 15.97
CA TYR A 88 8.74 0.83 15.78
C TYR A 88 9.70 1.33 16.86
N GLY A 89 9.28 2.32 17.67
CA GLY A 89 10.12 2.99 18.66
C GLY A 89 11.12 3.96 18.06
N GLY A 90 10.93 4.37 16.80
CA GLY A 90 11.85 5.21 16.03
C GLY A 90 11.56 5.21 14.54
N ASN A 91 12.28 6.05 13.80
CA ASN A 91 12.14 6.19 12.34
C ASN A 91 12.97 5.18 11.54
N VAL A 92 14.04 4.66 12.15
CA VAL A 92 15.06 3.86 11.51
C VAL A 92 15.30 2.61 12.35
N LEU A 93 15.35 1.45 11.70
CA LEU A 93 15.64 0.18 12.35
C LEU A 93 17.05 0.19 12.97
N SER A 94 17.20 -0.47 14.11
CA SER A 94 18.47 -0.49 14.86
C SER A 94 19.64 -1.05 14.05
N GLY A 95 19.41 -2.02 13.16
CA GLY A 95 20.41 -2.54 12.23
C GLY A 95 20.99 -1.47 11.29
N VAL A 96 20.17 -0.49 10.87
CA VAL A 96 20.62 0.64 10.05
C VAL A 96 21.38 1.65 10.91
N ILE A 97 20.84 2.03 12.08
CA ILE A 97 21.49 2.97 13.02
C ILE A 97 22.88 2.48 13.43
N ASN A 98 23.04 1.17 13.64
CA ASN A 98 24.33 0.58 14.03
C ASN A 98 25.33 0.51 12.87
N THR A 99 24.90 0.71 11.62
CA THR A 99 25.73 0.59 10.42
C THR A 99 26.15 1.96 9.87
N LEU A 100 25.27 2.95 9.93
CA LEU A 100 25.50 4.29 9.36
C LEU A 100 25.72 5.34 10.44
N ASP A 101 26.58 6.31 10.15
CA ASP A 101 26.91 7.41 11.07
C ASP A 101 26.04 8.64 10.80
N PHE A 102 24.79 8.60 11.27
CA PHE A 102 23.83 9.70 11.11
C PHE A 102 24.30 11.01 11.80
N GLU A 103 25.08 10.90 12.88
CA GLU A 103 25.59 12.05 13.63
C GLU A 103 26.65 12.83 12.85
N LYS A 104 27.55 12.12 12.15
CA LYS A 104 28.52 12.73 11.24
C LYS A 104 27.86 13.39 10.02
N GLY A 105 26.66 12.92 9.66
CA GLY A 105 25.89 13.40 8.52
C GLY A 105 26.10 12.52 7.29
N ILE A 106 24.97 12.08 6.71
CA ILE A 106 24.91 11.25 5.51
C ILE A 106 23.91 11.82 4.51
N THR A 107 23.92 11.30 3.28
CA THR A 107 22.94 11.65 2.24
C THR A 107 21.82 10.61 2.21
N ILE A 108 20.58 11.06 2.44
CA ILE A 108 19.40 10.21 2.63
C ILE A 108 18.38 10.47 1.52
N LEU A 109 17.79 9.41 0.96
CA LEU A 109 16.62 9.47 0.10
C LEU A 109 15.40 8.89 0.81
N ASP A 110 14.29 9.63 0.85
CA ASP A 110 12.95 9.11 1.14
C ASP A 110 12.17 9.01 -0.19
N MET A 111 12.03 7.79 -0.71
CA MET A 111 11.29 7.53 -1.93
C MET A 111 9.80 7.33 -1.62
N GLY A 112 8.95 8.03 -2.36
CA GLY A 112 7.53 8.14 -2.05
C GLY A 112 7.29 9.01 -0.82
N CYS A 113 7.97 10.15 -0.73
CA CYS A 113 8.01 10.94 0.51
C CYS A 113 6.67 11.59 0.89
N GLY A 114 5.70 11.69 -0.03
CA GLY A 114 4.40 12.31 0.19
C GLY A 114 4.51 13.69 0.86
N SER A 115 3.87 13.85 2.02
CA SER A 115 3.89 15.10 2.80
C SER A 115 5.29 15.51 3.29
N GLY A 116 6.27 14.60 3.26
CA GLY A 116 7.61 14.78 3.81
C GLY A 116 7.68 14.63 5.33
N ALA A 117 6.62 14.12 5.99
CA ALA A 117 6.57 13.99 7.45
C ALA A 117 7.76 13.21 8.02
N TRP A 118 8.17 12.12 7.36
CA TRP A 118 9.32 11.33 7.80
C TRP A 118 10.63 12.10 7.72
N ILE A 119 10.89 12.78 6.60
CA ILE A 119 12.06 13.65 6.43
C ILE A 119 12.08 14.74 7.51
N MET A 120 10.97 15.45 7.71
CA MET A 120 10.90 16.55 8.68
C MET A 120 11.18 16.10 10.11
N ASP A 121 10.73 14.91 10.47
CA ASP A 121 10.99 14.32 11.78
C ASP A 121 12.44 13.84 11.90
N MET A 122 12.99 13.20 10.86
CA MET A 122 14.41 12.82 10.81
C MET A 122 15.35 14.04 10.89
N MET A 123 15.01 15.17 10.26
CA MET A 123 15.80 16.40 10.33
C MET A 123 15.93 16.96 11.75
N ARG A 124 14.97 16.64 12.64
CA ARG A 124 15.03 17.00 14.07
C ARG A 124 16.02 16.10 14.80
N ASP A 125 15.95 14.80 14.54
CA ASP A 125 16.77 13.78 15.23
C ASP A 125 18.22 13.80 14.71
N TYR A 126 18.43 14.01 13.40
CA TYR A 126 19.73 14.01 12.72
C TYR A 126 19.93 15.25 11.84
N PRO A 127 20.24 16.42 12.43
CA PRO A 127 20.30 17.69 11.72
C PRO A 127 21.50 17.85 10.78
N ASN A 128 22.50 16.96 10.86
CA ASN A 128 23.72 17.02 10.04
C ASN A 128 23.57 16.29 8.69
N CYS A 129 22.48 15.56 8.48
CA CYS A 129 22.22 14.84 7.23
C CYS A 129 21.65 15.77 6.13
N THR A 130 21.81 15.33 4.88
CA THR A 130 21.17 15.94 3.71
C THR A 130 20.02 15.07 3.26
N TYR A 131 18.82 15.64 3.11
CA TYR A 131 17.62 14.89 2.82
C TYR A 131 17.10 15.17 1.42
N HIS A 132 16.91 14.09 0.67
CA HIS A 132 16.22 14.07 -0.59
C HIS A 132 14.87 13.40 -0.41
N GLY A 133 13.79 14.04 -0.84
CA GLY A 133 12.50 13.38 -1.01
C GLY A 133 12.17 13.28 -2.49
N CYS A 134 11.73 12.11 -2.91
CA CYS A 134 11.28 11.90 -4.27
C CYS A 134 9.85 11.37 -4.27
N ASP A 135 8.97 11.99 -5.04
CA ASP A 135 7.58 11.57 -5.18
C ASP A 135 7.08 11.93 -6.58
N ILE A 136 6.01 11.28 -7.05
CA ILE A 136 5.38 11.56 -8.34
C ILE A 136 4.68 12.94 -8.36
N SER A 137 4.43 13.52 -7.19
CA SER A 137 3.84 14.84 -7.05
C SER A 137 4.36 15.58 -5.83
N ASP A 138 4.58 16.90 -5.94
CA ASP A 138 4.95 17.73 -4.79
C ASP A 138 3.70 18.04 -3.94
N THR A 139 3.48 17.24 -2.89
CA THR A 139 2.39 17.45 -1.91
C THR A 139 2.89 17.97 -0.57
N ARG A 140 4.16 18.42 -0.51
CA ARG A 140 4.78 18.87 0.73
C ARG A 140 4.17 20.17 1.21
N TYR A 141 4.20 20.37 2.53
CA TYR A 141 3.82 21.66 3.10
C TYR A 141 4.79 22.75 2.63
N LYS A 142 4.30 23.75 1.90
CA LYS A 142 5.13 24.76 1.21
C LYS A 142 5.94 25.69 2.12
N LYS A 143 5.78 25.62 3.45
CA LYS A 143 6.56 26.41 4.43
C LYS A 143 7.70 25.63 5.10
N VAL A 144 7.99 24.41 4.64
CA VAL A 144 9.12 23.64 5.17
C VAL A 144 10.44 24.30 4.75
N ASN A 145 11.40 24.36 5.67
CA ASN A 145 12.71 24.96 5.42
C ASN A 145 13.46 24.15 4.35
N ILE A 146 13.62 24.76 3.18
CA ILE A 146 14.13 24.15 1.95
C ILE A 146 15.64 23.92 1.92
N GLU A 147 16.42 24.46 2.86
CA GLU A 147 17.89 24.38 2.77
C GLU A 147 18.46 22.95 2.93
N LYS A 148 17.74 22.08 3.65
CA LYS A 148 18.18 20.69 3.92
C LYS A 148 17.25 19.63 3.35
N PHE A 149 16.12 20.03 2.76
CA PHE A 149 15.14 19.15 2.14
C PHE A 149 15.01 19.47 0.65
N ILE A 150 15.75 18.68 -0.14
CA ILE A 150 15.73 18.73 -1.59
C ILE A 150 14.62 17.82 -2.08
N PHE A 151 13.67 18.36 -2.84
CA PHE A 151 12.62 17.54 -3.46
C PHE A 151 12.88 17.36 -4.94
N THR A 152 12.52 16.19 -5.44
CA THR A 152 12.57 15.89 -6.87
C THR A 152 11.32 15.14 -7.28
N CYS A 153 10.66 15.61 -8.33
CA CYS A 153 9.57 14.85 -8.94
C CYS A 153 10.17 13.64 -9.67
N GLY A 154 9.70 12.43 -9.36
CA GLY A 154 10.22 11.21 -9.97
C GLY A 154 9.31 10.01 -9.71
N ASN A 155 9.40 9.03 -10.62
CA ASN A 155 8.67 7.78 -10.52
C ASN A 155 9.68 6.63 -10.48
N VAL A 156 9.70 5.88 -9.37
CA VAL A 156 10.65 4.79 -9.13
C VAL A 156 10.60 3.69 -10.19
N VAL A 157 9.46 3.49 -10.86
CA VAL A 157 9.32 2.49 -11.94
C VAL A 157 9.77 3.00 -13.31
N LYS A 158 10.02 4.31 -13.45
CA LYS A 158 10.50 4.95 -14.70
C LYS A 158 11.98 5.32 -14.63
N GLY A 159 12.66 5.01 -13.53
CA GLY A 159 14.01 5.49 -13.23
C GLY A 159 13.98 6.83 -12.49
N LEU A 160 14.72 6.89 -11.40
CA LEU A 160 14.91 8.09 -10.59
C LEU A 160 15.99 8.99 -11.20
N PRO A 161 15.82 10.32 -11.14
CA PRO A 161 16.77 11.29 -11.67
C PRO A 161 17.98 11.49 -10.74
N TYR A 162 18.58 10.38 -10.32
CA TYR A 162 19.77 10.32 -9.49
C TYR A 162 20.80 9.40 -10.12
N GLU A 163 22.07 9.76 -9.97
CA GLU A 163 23.19 8.92 -10.39
C GLU A 163 23.25 7.63 -9.56
N ASP A 164 23.91 6.62 -10.11
CA ASP A 164 24.22 5.39 -9.38
C ASP A 164 25.02 5.73 -8.10
N ASN A 165 24.77 5.00 -7.02
CA ASN A 165 25.55 5.11 -5.78
C ASN A 165 25.56 6.54 -5.18
N THR A 166 24.40 7.20 -5.16
CA THR A 166 24.25 8.58 -4.64
C THR A 166 23.99 8.62 -3.14
N PHE A 167 23.20 7.69 -2.59
CA PHE A 167 22.68 7.77 -1.23
C PHE A 167 23.33 6.77 -0.29
N ASP A 168 23.66 7.20 0.92
CA ASP A 168 24.13 6.32 1.99
C ASP A 168 22.96 5.54 2.61
N PHE A 169 21.79 6.17 2.69
CA PHE A 169 20.56 5.57 3.18
C PHE A 169 19.38 5.85 2.24
N VAL A 170 18.66 4.81 1.86
CA VAL A 170 17.42 4.90 1.08
C VAL A 170 16.27 4.32 1.89
N HIS A 171 15.24 5.12 2.12
CA HIS A 171 14.02 4.76 2.82
C HIS A 171 12.85 4.78 1.83
N MET A 172 11.97 3.79 1.91
CA MET A 172 10.70 3.78 1.17
C MET A 172 9.65 3.07 2.02
N ARG A 173 8.42 3.60 2.08
CA ARG A 173 7.34 2.95 2.81
C ARG A 173 5.96 3.26 2.26
N LEU A 174 5.02 2.36 2.55
CA LEU A 174 3.60 2.49 2.27
C LEU A 174 3.26 2.68 0.78
N LEU A 175 4.09 2.14 -0.12
CA LEU A 175 3.80 2.13 -1.55
C LEU A 175 2.94 0.92 -1.97
N VAL A 176 2.47 0.10 -1.02
CA VAL A 176 1.52 -1.01 -1.24
C VAL A 176 0.26 -0.58 -2.01
N LEU A 177 -0.19 0.67 -1.84
CA LEU A 177 -1.33 1.21 -2.58
C LEU A 177 -0.94 2.01 -3.82
N ALA A 178 0.35 2.16 -4.12
CA ALA A 178 0.86 2.98 -5.22
C ALA A 178 1.53 2.15 -6.34
N LEU A 179 2.06 0.98 -6.00
CA LEU A 179 2.76 0.07 -6.93
C LEU A 179 1.95 -1.20 -7.17
N ARG A 180 1.90 -1.62 -8.44
CA ARG A 180 1.44 -2.95 -8.84
C ARG A 180 2.46 -4.01 -8.40
N GLU A 181 2.02 -5.24 -8.21
CA GLU A 181 2.86 -6.35 -7.77
C GLU A 181 4.07 -6.56 -8.70
N GLU A 182 3.86 -6.47 -10.02
CA GLU A 182 4.90 -6.61 -11.03
C GLU A 182 5.90 -5.43 -11.07
N GLU A 183 5.58 -4.31 -10.45
CA GLU A 183 6.42 -3.10 -10.42
C GLU A 183 7.45 -3.13 -9.29
N TRP A 184 7.22 -3.92 -8.23
CA TRP A 184 8.12 -4.03 -7.08
C TRP A 184 9.54 -4.46 -7.42
N PRO A 185 9.78 -5.46 -8.29
CA PRO A 185 11.15 -5.80 -8.71
C PRO A 185 11.90 -4.63 -9.34
N THR A 186 11.22 -3.85 -10.19
CA THR A 186 11.79 -2.65 -10.83
C THR A 186 12.09 -1.59 -9.79
N ALA A 187 11.14 -1.32 -8.88
CA ALA A 187 11.34 -0.35 -7.81
C ALA A 187 12.52 -0.73 -6.91
N ILE A 188 12.58 -1.97 -6.44
CA ILE A 188 13.69 -2.48 -5.61
C ILE A 188 15.03 -2.36 -6.35
N SER A 189 15.10 -2.77 -7.62
CA SER A 189 16.32 -2.63 -8.42
C SER A 189 16.79 -1.17 -8.50
N GLU A 190 15.85 -0.24 -8.63
CA GLU A 190 16.15 1.18 -8.71
C GLU A 190 16.65 1.75 -7.38
N LEU A 191 16.06 1.35 -6.25
CA LEU A 191 16.57 1.71 -4.92
C LEU A 191 18.00 1.17 -4.72
N ILE A 192 18.27 -0.06 -5.15
CA ILE A 192 19.62 -0.66 -5.12
C ILE A 192 20.59 0.13 -5.99
N ARG A 193 20.20 0.56 -7.18
CA ARG A 193 21.04 1.35 -8.10
C ARG A 193 21.52 2.64 -7.45
N VAL A 194 20.60 3.43 -6.87
CA VAL A 194 20.91 4.74 -6.28
C VAL A 194 21.58 4.66 -4.90
N THR A 195 21.55 3.50 -4.24
CA THR A 195 22.25 3.28 -2.96
C THR A 195 23.74 3.05 -3.19
N LYS A 196 24.62 3.65 -2.37
CA LYS A 196 26.07 3.42 -2.39
C LYS A 196 26.44 1.99 -1.99
N PRO A 197 27.56 1.42 -2.47
CA PRO A 197 28.15 0.24 -1.84
C PRO A 197 28.44 0.54 -0.36
N GLY A 198 28.08 -0.38 0.52
CA GLY A 198 28.07 -0.21 1.98
C GLY A 198 26.85 0.54 2.54
N GLY A 199 26.05 1.19 1.67
CA GLY A 199 24.83 1.90 2.04
C GLY A 199 23.66 0.97 2.34
N MET A 200 22.62 1.54 2.96
CA MET A 200 21.48 0.80 3.51
C MET A 200 20.17 1.16 2.81
N ILE A 201 19.27 0.18 2.70
CA ILE A 201 17.89 0.38 2.24
C ILE A 201 16.97 -0.10 3.34
N GLN A 202 15.97 0.70 3.71
CA GLN A 202 14.88 0.30 4.62
C GLN A 202 13.53 0.40 3.90
N LEU A 203 12.80 -0.71 3.86
CA LEU A 203 11.46 -0.80 3.31
C LEU A 203 10.46 -1.09 4.42
N LEU A 204 9.28 -0.46 4.41
CA LEU A 204 8.21 -0.75 5.35
C LEU A 204 6.85 -0.74 4.65
N GLU A 205 6.10 -1.83 4.77
CA GLU A 205 4.75 -1.91 4.20
C GLU A 205 3.72 -2.38 5.23
N MET A 206 2.49 -1.90 5.04
CA MET A 206 1.34 -2.44 5.75
C MET A 206 1.00 -3.82 5.17
N ASP A 207 0.55 -4.71 6.03
CA ASP A 207 0.06 -6.03 5.64
C ASP A 207 -1.42 -6.18 5.97
N LEU A 208 -2.24 -6.20 4.92
CA LEU A 208 -3.69 -6.37 5.00
C LEU A 208 -4.10 -7.84 4.99
N ARG A 209 -3.29 -8.73 5.57
CA ARG A 209 -3.60 -10.15 5.75
C ARG A 209 -4.99 -10.33 6.37
N GLN A 210 -5.70 -11.36 5.91
CA GLN A 210 -6.94 -11.79 6.57
C GLN A 210 -6.58 -12.52 7.85
N GLN A 211 -7.17 -12.14 8.99
CA GLN A 211 -6.96 -12.89 10.23
C GLN A 211 -7.92 -14.09 10.25
N GLN A 212 -7.47 -15.24 10.74
CA GLN A 212 -8.25 -16.49 10.71
C GLN A 212 -9.52 -16.45 11.58
N GLU A 213 -9.54 -15.60 12.60
CA GLU A 213 -10.63 -15.46 13.57
C GLU A 213 -11.58 -14.30 13.26
N ASP A 214 -11.38 -13.61 12.13
CA ASP A 214 -12.21 -12.45 11.77
C ASP A 214 -13.66 -12.90 11.53
N ASP A 215 -14.58 -12.32 12.29
CA ASP A 215 -16.02 -12.43 12.09
C ASP A 215 -16.39 -11.87 10.70
N PRO A 216 -16.84 -12.71 9.73
CA PRO A 216 -17.14 -12.26 8.38
C PRO A 216 -18.26 -11.22 8.31
N SER A 217 -19.08 -11.12 9.36
CA SER A 217 -20.14 -10.11 9.48
C SER A 217 -19.65 -8.77 10.03
N GLY A 218 -18.47 -8.75 10.65
CA GLY A 218 -17.92 -7.58 11.31
C GLY A 218 -17.42 -6.49 10.36
N ALA A 219 -17.59 -5.23 10.75
CA ALA A 219 -17.12 -4.07 10.00
C ALA A 219 -15.63 -4.14 9.60
N LEU A 220 -14.73 -4.56 10.49
CA LEU A 220 -13.30 -4.68 10.19
C LEU A 220 -13.04 -5.66 9.04
N TYR A 221 -13.64 -6.84 9.08
CA TYR A 221 -13.53 -7.84 8.02
C TYR A 221 -14.04 -7.31 6.69
N LYS A 222 -15.20 -6.65 6.69
CA LYS A 222 -15.80 -6.05 5.49
C LYS A 222 -14.89 -4.99 4.86
N VAL A 223 -14.31 -4.11 5.67
CA VAL A 223 -13.32 -3.12 5.20
C VAL A 223 -12.09 -3.82 4.65
N GLY A 224 -11.49 -4.75 5.40
CA GLY A 224 -10.29 -5.47 4.96
C GLY A 224 -10.51 -6.24 3.65
N LEU A 225 -11.64 -6.93 3.50
CA LEU A 225 -12.02 -7.63 2.27
C LEU A 225 -12.22 -6.65 1.10
N ALA A 226 -12.91 -5.54 1.33
CA ALA A 226 -13.13 -4.53 0.29
C ALA A 226 -11.80 -3.92 -0.19
N VAL A 227 -10.91 -3.54 0.74
CA VAL A 227 -9.59 -2.99 0.41
C VAL A 227 -8.74 -4.00 -0.34
N ARG A 228 -8.65 -5.26 0.13
CA ARG A 228 -7.92 -6.33 -0.59
C ARG A 228 -8.45 -6.51 -2.01
N ASN A 229 -9.77 -6.57 -2.18
CA ASN A 229 -10.38 -6.72 -3.51
C ASN A 229 -10.10 -5.52 -4.42
N ILE A 230 -10.05 -4.30 -3.89
CA ILE A 230 -9.65 -3.10 -4.63
C ILE A 230 -8.19 -3.22 -5.07
N CYS A 231 -7.27 -3.55 -4.14
CA CYS A 231 -5.85 -3.75 -4.44
C CYS A 231 -5.66 -4.79 -5.56
N THR A 232 -6.25 -5.97 -5.43
CA THR A 232 -6.16 -7.02 -6.45
C THR A 232 -6.71 -6.57 -7.80
N SER A 233 -7.82 -5.84 -7.82
CA SER A 233 -8.39 -5.32 -9.08
C SER A 233 -7.49 -4.28 -9.78
N LYS A 234 -6.55 -3.69 -9.04
CA LYS A 234 -5.55 -2.73 -9.53
C LYS A 234 -4.18 -3.37 -9.81
N GLY A 235 -4.06 -4.69 -9.64
CA GLY A 235 -2.78 -5.39 -9.74
C GLY A 235 -1.87 -5.21 -8.54
N GLN A 236 -2.36 -4.70 -7.42
CA GLN A 236 -1.58 -4.47 -6.19
C GLN A 236 -1.63 -5.69 -5.28
N ASN A 237 -0.50 -5.98 -4.62
CA ASN A 237 -0.42 -7.02 -3.59
C ASN A 237 -0.51 -6.38 -2.20
N PRO A 238 -1.64 -6.53 -1.48
CA PRO A 238 -1.88 -5.86 -0.20
C PRO A 238 -1.10 -6.45 0.99
N SER A 239 -0.26 -7.46 0.75
CA SER A 239 0.64 -8.11 1.71
C SER A 239 2.07 -8.17 1.18
N ILE A 240 2.45 -7.27 0.27
CA ILE A 240 3.75 -7.28 -0.42
C ILE A 240 4.95 -7.28 0.53
N GLY A 241 4.83 -6.68 1.71
CA GLY A 241 5.89 -6.65 2.72
C GLY A 241 6.37 -8.04 3.13
N THR A 242 5.49 -9.05 3.10
CA THR A 242 5.83 -10.45 3.41
C THR A 242 6.71 -11.11 2.34
N GLU A 243 6.77 -10.54 1.12
CA GLU A 243 7.59 -11.05 0.02
C GLU A 243 8.97 -10.41 -0.04
N PHE A 244 9.26 -9.38 0.77
CA PHE A 244 10.49 -8.61 0.67
C PHE A 244 11.76 -9.43 0.82
N GLU A 245 11.85 -10.32 1.82
CA GLU A 245 13.03 -11.18 1.97
C GLU A 245 13.28 -12.04 0.73
N LYS A 246 12.22 -12.62 0.16
CA LYS A 246 12.28 -13.43 -1.06
C LYS A 246 12.61 -12.60 -2.30
N MET A 247 12.17 -11.35 -2.38
CA MET A 247 12.52 -10.46 -3.48
C MET A 247 13.98 -10.01 -3.39
N LEU A 248 14.43 -9.60 -2.21
CA LEU A 248 15.77 -9.05 -1.97
C LEU A 248 16.87 -10.12 -2.01
N SER A 249 16.57 -11.36 -1.57
CA SER A 249 17.50 -12.49 -1.65
C SER A 249 17.89 -12.91 -3.08
N LYS A 250 17.20 -12.41 -4.11
CA LYS A 250 17.57 -12.61 -5.52
C LYS A 250 18.78 -11.79 -5.95
N TYR A 251 19.15 -10.76 -5.20
CA TYR A 251 20.26 -9.87 -5.51
C TYR A 251 21.52 -10.33 -4.76
N SER A 252 22.52 -10.79 -5.50
CA SER A 252 23.77 -11.30 -4.91
C SER A 252 24.61 -10.24 -4.20
N ASN A 253 24.37 -8.97 -4.51
CA ASN A 253 25.03 -7.81 -3.89
C ASN A 253 24.19 -7.18 -2.77
N ILE A 254 23.21 -7.91 -2.22
CA ILE A 254 22.38 -7.45 -1.11
C ILE A 254 22.51 -8.42 0.06
N LYS A 255 22.66 -7.84 1.26
CA LYS A 255 22.67 -8.57 2.53
C LYS A 255 21.52 -8.09 3.40
N ILE A 256 20.64 -8.99 3.82
CA ILE A 256 19.60 -8.68 4.81
C ILE A 256 20.27 -8.45 6.16
N ILE A 257 20.01 -7.28 6.75
CA ILE A 257 20.57 -6.86 8.04
C ILE A 257 19.55 -7.08 9.17
N GLN A 258 18.28 -6.76 8.92
CA GLN A 258 17.20 -6.91 9.89
C GLN A 258 15.86 -7.07 9.17
N SER A 259 15.03 -7.97 9.67
CA SER A 259 13.60 -8.03 9.38
C SER A 259 12.84 -7.83 10.69
N ASP A 260 11.81 -6.99 10.70
CA ASP A 260 11.07 -6.60 11.89
C ASP A 260 9.57 -6.45 11.57
N ASP A 261 8.84 -7.53 11.85
CA ASP A 261 7.41 -7.62 11.70
C ASP A 261 6.71 -7.22 13.00
N ARG A 262 5.86 -6.20 12.94
CA ARG A 262 5.14 -5.70 14.11
C ARG A 262 3.65 -5.66 13.87
N SER A 263 2.91 -5.71 14.97
CA SER A 263 1.48 -5.48 14.95
C SER A 263 1.04 -4.64 16.14
N CYS A 264 -0.04 -3.90 15.98
CA CYS A 264 -0.70 -3.20 17.07
C CYS A 264 -2.13 -3.72 17.20
N ASP A 265 -2.47 -4.22 18.38
CA ASP A 265 -3.86 -4.49 18.73
C ASP A 265 -4.53 -3.20 19.19
N MET A 266 -5.43 -2.71 18.34
CA MET A 266 -6.15 -1.45 18.51
C MET A 266 -7.13 -1.47 19.70
N SER A 267 -7.47 -2.65 20.22
CA SER A 267 -8.35 -2.78 21.39
C SER A 267 -7.63 -2.52 22.73
N THR A 268 -6.30 -2.46 22.74
CA THR A 268 -5.49 -2.40 23.98
C THR A 268 -5.55 -1.07 24.73
N GLY A 269 -6.06 0.00 24.12
CA GLY A 269 -6.12 1.33 24.74
C GLY A 269 -4.77 2.04 24.96
N THR A 270 -3.67 1.45 24.49
CA THR A 270 -2.32 2.05 24.48
C THR A 270 -2.27 3.33 23.65
N ASN A 271 -1.18 4.10 23.78
CA ASN A 271 -0.98 5.28 22.93
C ASN A 271 -0.91 4.90 21.44
N THR A 272 -0.12 3.88 21.12
CA THR A 272 0.01 3.31 19.76
C THR A 272 -1.35 2.90 19.20
N ALA A 273 -2.17 2.21 20.00
CA ALA A 273 -3.52 1.81 19.58
C ALA A 273 -4.41 3.02 19.26
N LYS A 274 -4.37 4.08 20.07
CA LYS A 274 -5.14 5.31 19.81
C LYS A 274 -4.73 6.00 18.51
N LEU A 275 -3.42 6.01 18.22
CA LEU A 275 -2.89 6.57 16.97
C LEU A 275 -3.37 5.76 15.76
N PHE A 276 -3.31 4.43 15.81
CA PHE A 276 -3.80 3.58 14.72
C PHE A 276 -5.32 3.59 14.57
N ILE A 277 -6.09 3.71 15.65
CA ILE A 277 -7.53 3.94 15.57
C ILE A 277 -7.80 5.24 14.81
N TRP A 278 -7.12 6.33 15.17
CA TRP A 278 -7.30 7.61 14.48
C TRP A 278 -6.94 7.50 12.99
N ASP A 279 -5.79 6.91 12.65
CA ASP A 279 -5.38 6.72 11.25
C ASP A 279 -6.38 5.85 10.49
N SER A 280 -6.81 4.73 11.06
CA SER A 280 -7.81 3.84 10.43
C SER A 280 -9.12 4.56 10.12
N LEU A 281 -9.58 5.45 11.00
CA LEU A 281 -10.79 6.25 10.77
C LEU A 281 -10.58 7.32 9.70
N GLN A 282 -9.40 7.94 9.63
CA GLN A 282 -9.10 8.88 8.54
C GLN A 282 -8.93 8.17 7.20
N VAL A 283 -8.31 6.99 7.17
CA VAL A 283 -8.23 6.14 5.97
C VAL A 283 -9.63 5.78 5.49
N LEU A 284 -10.54 5.41 6.40
CA LEU A 284 -11.93 5.14 6.08
C LEU A 284 -12.60 6.36 5.43
N LYS A 285 -12.35 7.59 5.90
CA LYS A 285 -12.85 8.81 5.24
C LYS A 285 -12.26 9.01 3.85
N SER A 286 -10.94 8.87 3.71
CA SER A 286 -10.24 9.02 2.42
C SER A 286 -10.69 7.99 1.38
N MET A 287 -11.03 6.78 1.82
CA MET A 287 -11.53 5.70 0.95
C MET A 287 -13.03 5.82 0.60
N ARG A 288 -13.78 6.75 1.20
CA ARG A 288 -15.24 6.83 1.10
C ARG A 288 -15.78 6.66 -0.33
N PRO A 289 -15.26 7.35 -1.37
CA PRO A 289 -15.80 7.24 -2.73
C PRO A 289 -15.72 5.82 -3.32
N VAL A 290 -14.68 5.06 -2.96
CA VAL A 290 -14.46 3.71 -3.49
C VAL A 290 -15.09 2.67 -2.57
N LEU A 291 -14.99 2.87 -1.26
CA LEU A 291 -15.43 1.90 -0.26
C LEU A 291 -16.95 1.85 -0.14
N ALA A 292 -17.65 3.00 -0.22
CA ALA A 292 -19.11 3.03 -0.19
C ALA A 292 -19.71 2.16 -1.30
N LEU A 293 -19.18 2.28 -2.52
CA LEU A 293 -19.59 1.45 -3.66
C LEU A 293 -19.35 -0.05 -3.42
N LYS A 294 -18.19 -0.42 -2.88
CA LYS A 294 -17.85 -1.83 -2.60
C LYS A 294 -18.69 -2.44 -1.48
N LEU A 295 -19.08 -1.62 -0.50
CA LEU A 295 -19.93 -2.05 0.63
C LEU A 295 -21.43 -1.93 0.32
N GLY A 296 -21.81 -1.37 -0.83
CA GLY A 296 -23.21 -1.14 -1.19
C GLY A 296 -23.90 -0.05 -0.36
N LEU A 297 -23.12 0.87 0.23
CA LEU A 297 -23.61 2.01 1.01
C LEU A 297 -23.96 3.15 0.03
N LYS A 298 -25.21 3.61 0.07
CA LYS A 298 -25.81 4.52 -0.90
C LYS A 298 -25.98 5.94 -0.36
N THR A 299 -26.08 6.12 0.95
CA THR A 299 -26.28 7.43 1.56
C THR A 299 -25.16 7.79 2.54
N ASP A 300 -25.07 9.08 2.86
CA ASP A 300 -24.10 9.58 3.81
C ASP A 300 -24.37 9.04 5.22
N GLU A 301 -25.64 8.88 5.59
CA GLU A 301 -26.07 8.32 6.87
C GLU A 301 -25.69 6.84 7.00
N GLU A 302 -25.82 6.05 5.92
CA GLU A 302 -25.39 4.66 5.90
C GLU A 302 -23.87 4.55 6.11
N TYR A 303 -23.09 5.43 5.45
CA TYR A 303 -21.64 5.47 5.61
C TYR A 303 -21.21 5.88 7.01
N ASP A 304 -21.85 6.91 7.58
CA ASP A 304 -21.54 7.40 8.91
C ASP A 304 -21.93 6.38 9.99
N SER A 305 -23.05 5.66 9.80
CA SER A 305 -23.43 4.55 10.69
C SER A 305 -22.42 3.40 10.61
N PHE A 306 -22.00 3.02 9.40
CA PHE A 306 -20.99 1.99 9.21
C PHE A 306 -19.64 2.40 9.83
N SER A 307 -19.25 3.67 9.68
CA SER A 307 -18.02 4.21 10.26
C SER A 307 -18.02 4.12 11.79
N LYS A 308 -19.17 4.37 12.44
CA LYS A 308 -19.34 4.18 13.90
C LYS A 308 -19.27 2.71 14.31
N GLU A 309 -19.85 1.80 13.52
CA GLU A 309 -19.74 0.36 13.74
C GLU A 309 -18.27 -0.09 13.65
N PHE A 310 -17.55 0.37 12.62
CA PHE A 310 -16.13 0.11 12.43
C PHE A 310 -15.31 0.63 13.61
N GLU A 311 -15.52 1.88 14.03
CA GLU A 311 -14.85 2.46 15.19
C GLU A 311 -15.11 1.65 16.47
N HIS A 312 -16.35 1.25 16.71
CA HIS A 312 -16.70 0.42 17.85
C HIS A 312 -15.98 -0.94 17.80
N HIS A 313 -15.96 -1.56 16.62
CA HIS A 313 -15.29 -2.84 16.41
C HIS A 313 -13.81 -2.76 16.78
N ILE A 314 -13.04 -1.85 16.14
CA ILE A 314 -11.58 -1.77 16.33
C ILE A 314 -11.16 -1.38 17.75
N LYS A 315 -12.08 -0.79 18.53
CA LYS A 315 -11.86 -0.42 19.94
C LYS A 315 -12.21 -1.52 20.94
N THR A 316 -13.09 -2.45 20.59
CA THR A 316 -13.71 -3.38 21.56
C THR A 316 -13.43 -4.85 21.30
N LYS A 317 -13.08 -5.20 20.06
CA LYS A 317 -12.67 -6.54 19.67
C LYS A 317 -11.19 -6.52 19.33
N GLU A 318 -10.48 -7.61 19.65
CA GLU A 318 -9.09 -7.81 19.24
C GLU A 318 -8.95 -7.57 17.73
N SER A 319 -8.24 -6.50 17.38
CA SER A 319 -8.20 -5.97 16.01
C SER A 319 -6.78 -5.51 15.73
N ARG A 320 -6.05 -6.21 14.86
CA ARG A 320 -4.63 -5.91 14.63
C ARG A 320 -4.38 -5.25 13.28
N CYS A 321 -3.57 -4.20 13.29
CA CYS A 321 -2.83 -3.77 12.10
C CYS A 321 -1.46 -4.44 12.09
N PHE A 322 -0.98 -4.82 10.90
CA PHE A 322 0.30 -5.49 10.71
C PHE A 322 1.20 -4.66 9.79
N TYR A 323 2.48 -4.63 10.10
CA TYR A 323 3.52 -3.96 9.32
C TYR A 323 4.74 -4.87 9.21
N ASN A 324 5.31 -4.93 8.01
CA ASN A 324 6.56 -5.62 7.72
C ASN A 324 7.62 -4.57 7.41
N SER A 325 8.73 -4.58 8.13
CA SER A 325 9.88 -3.72 7.85
C SER A 325 11.12 -4.56 7.63
N ILE A 326 11.94 -4.18 6.65
CA ILE A 326 13.19 -4.85 6.34
C ILE A 326 14.28 -3.82 6.07
N ALA A 327 15.48 -4.08 6.58
CA ALA A 327 16.68 -3.33 6.29
C ALA A 327 17.72 -4.24 5.62
N VAL A 328 18.30 -3.75 4.53
CA VAL A 328 19.36 -4.45 3.80
C VAL A 328 20.54 -3.53 3.53
N GLN A 329 21.71 -4.13 3.36
CA GLN A 329 22.94 -3.46 2.94
C GLN A 329 23.26 -3.83 1.50
N LYS A 330 23.65 -2.83 0.69
CA LYS A 330 24.30 -3.05 -0.60
C LYS A 330 25.77 -3.36 -0.36
N LEU A 331 26.24 -4.51 -0.85
CA LEU A 331 27.61 -5.00 -0.68
C LEU A 331 28.62 -4.31 -1.59
#